data_AF-A0A067D0Z8-F1
#
_entry.id   AF-A0A067D0Z8-F1
#
_cell.length_a   1.000
_cell.length_b   1.000
_cell.length_c   1.000
_cell.angle_alpha   90.00
_cell.angle_beta   90.00
_cell.angle_gamma   90.00
#
_symmetry.space_group_name_H-M   'P 1'
#
loop_
_entity.id
_entity.type
_entity.pdbx_description
1 polymer ?
#
loop_
_entity_poly.entity_id
_entity_poly.type
_entity_poly.pdbx_seq_one_letter_code
_entity_poly.pdbx_strand_id
1 'polypeptide(L)'
;VALPNLEALEISAINVDKIWHYNQIPAAVFPHFQSLTRLVVWYCDKLKYIFSASMIGNLKQLQHLELTTLRLQGLPKLRCLYPGMHTSEWPALEILSVHRCDKLKIFTEDLSQNNENDQLGIPAQQPPLPLEK
;
A
#
# COMPACT_ATOMS: atom_id res chain seq x y z
N VAL A 1 12.24 16.47 2.84
CA VAL A 1 11.61 17.51 2.01
C VAL A 1 10.11 17.41 2.21
N ALA A 2 9.44 18.51 2.56
CA ALA A 2 7.98 18.57 2.63
C ALA A 2 7.48 19.31 1.39
N LEU A 3 6.42 18.81 0.74
CA LEU A 3 5.86 19.38 -0.50
C LEU A 3 4.39 19.76 -0.27
N PRO A 4 4.11 20.80 0.54
CA PRO A 4 2.78 20.99 1.11
C PRO A 4 1.69 21.41 0.13
N ASN A 5 2.09 21.90 -1.06
CA ASN A 5 1.17 22.33 -2.11
C ASN A 5 1.21 21.38 -3.32
N LEU A 6 1.76 20.18 -3.16
CA LEU A 6 1.88 19.24 -4.27
C LEU A 6 0.53 18.60 -4.56
N GLU A 7 -0.13 19.07 -5.60
CA GLU A 7 -1.44 18.55 -6.03
C GLU A 7 -1.34 17.39 -7.02
N ALA A 8 -0.30 17.40 -7.85
CA ALA A 8 -0.07 16.40 -8.87
C ALA A 8 1.36 15.84 -8.76
N LEU A 9 1.44 14.51 -8.67
CA LEU A 9 2.70 13.78 -8.73
C LEU A 9 2.69 12.85 -9.94
N GLU A 10 3.63 13.09 -10.85
CA GLU A 10 3.83 12.26 -12.04
C GLU A 10 5.22 11.64 -12.00
N ILE A 11 5.26 10.31 -12.07
CA ILE A 11 6.47 9.50 -11.97
C ILE A 11 6.53 8.62 -13.20
N SER A 12 7.66 8.64 -13.92
CA SER A 12 7.84 7.81 -15.09
C SER A 12 9.24 7.21 -15.18
N ALA A 13 9.32 5.95 -15.61
CA ALA A 13 10.57 5.24 -15.92
C ALA A 13 11.63 5.27 -14.80
N ILE A 14 11.19 5.23 -13.53
CA ILE A 14 12.12 5.20 -12.39
C ILE A 14 12.43 3.77 -11.95
N ASN A 15 13.71 3.53 -11.62
CA ASN A 15 14.23 2.20 -11.26
C ASN A 15 14.24 1.94 -9.74
N VAL A 16 13.16 2.29 -9.05
CA VAL A 16 13.03 2.13 -7.59
C VAL A 16 11.99 1.06 -7.25
N ASP A 17 12.17 0.36 -6.13
CA ASP A 17 11.19 -0.59 -5.59
C ASP A 17 10.11 0.09 -4.73
N LYS A 18 10.37 1.32 -4.27
CA LYS A 18 9.49 2.17 -3.46
C LYS A 18 9.58 3.61 -3.94
N ILE A 19 8.43 4.29 -4.09
CA ILE A 19 8.37 5.73 -4.37
C ILE A 19 8.71 6.54 -3.10
N TRP A 20 8.29 6.03 -1.95
CA TRP A 20 8.40 6.73 -0.67
C TRP A 20 9.38 6.03 0.27
N HIS A 21 10.37 6.77 0.77
CA HIS A 21 11.37 6.28 1.72
C HIS A 21 11.03 6.76 3.15
N TYR A 22 10.14 6.08 3.87
CA TYR A 22 9.80 6.44 5.27
C TYR A 22 9.93 5.25 6.20
N ASN A 23 11.07 5.16 6.90
CA ASN A 23 11.30 4.17 7.96
C ASN A 23 11.85 4.77 9.27
N GLN A 24 11.97 6.09 9.42
CA GLN A 24 12.56 6.70 10.64
C GLN A 24 11.92 8.03 11.08
N ILE A 25 10.75 8.38 10.53
CA ILE A 25 10.08 9.64 10.88
C ILE A 25 8.73 9.30 11.53
N PRO A 26 8.42 9.82 12.74
CA PRO A 26 7.12 9.63 13.36
C PRO A 26 6.01 10.08 12.42
N ALA A 27 4.89 9.36 12.42
CA ALA A 27 3.74 9.63 11.55
C ALA A 27 3.15 11.06 11.70
N ALA A 28 3.54 11.77 12.76
CA ALA A 28 3.24 13.19 13.02
C ALA A 28 3.99 14.18 12.11
N VAL A 29 5.11 13.76 11.49
CA VAL A 29 5.86 14.56 10.52
C VAL A 29 5.63 14.00 9.11
N PHE A 30 4.44 13.45 8.86
CA PHE A 30 3.93 13.25 7.51
C PHE A 30 3.28 14.56 7.09
N PRO A 31 4.01 15.51 6.48
CA PRO A 31 3.46 16.82 6.22
C PRO A 31 2.86 16.75 4.81
N HIS A 32 1.56 16.92 4.71
CA HIS A 32 0.95 17.62 3.58
C HIS A 32 1.03 16.97 2.18
N PHE A 33 0.70 15.69 2.03
CA PHE A 33 0.10 15.21 0.76
C PHE A 33 -1.43 15.32 0.77
N GLN A 34 -2.00 16.06 1.72
CA GLN A 34 -3.45 16.32 1.79
C GLN A 34 -3.97 17.00 0.52
N SER A 35 -3.12 17.81 -0.13
CA SER A 35 -3.46 18.45 -1.41
C SER A 35 -3.26 17.52 -2.61
N LEU A 36 -2.66 16.34 -2.46
CA LEU A 36 -2.36 15.46 -3.59
C LEU A 36 -3.66 14.83 -4.10
N THR A 37 -4.15 15.36 -5.22
CA THR A 37 -5.37 14.91 -5.89
C THR A 37 -5.06 14.01 -7.09
N ARG A 38 -3.88 14.15 -7.69
CA ARG A 38 -3.50 13.44 -8.93
C ARG A 38 -2.20 12.66 -8.74
N LEU A 39 -2.27 11.34 -8.95
CA LEU A 39 -1.11 10.45 -8.96
C LEU A 39 -1.03 9.67 -10.28
N VAL A 40 0.11 9.81 -10.94
CA VAL A 40 0.38 9.18 -12.23
C VAL A 40 1.71 8.44 -12.16
N VAL A 41 1.71 7.14 -12.45
CA VAL A 41 2.90 6.29 -12.37
C VAL A 41 3.03 5.42 -13.62
N TRP A 42 4.13 5.59 -14.35
CA TRP A 42 4.37 4.93 -15.63
C TRP A 42 5.72 4.21 -15.68
N TYR A 43 5.75 2.98 -16.21
CA TYR A 43 6.98 2.26 -16.57
C TYR A 43 7.99 2.06 -15.42
N CYS A 44 7.50 1.85 -14.19
CA CYS A 44 8.33 1.58 -13.01
C CYS A 44 8.41 0.07 -12.74
N ASP A 45 9.33 -0.62 -13.41
CA ASP A 45 9.39 -2.10 -13.46
C ASP A 45 9.71 -2.79 -12.13
N LYS A 46 10.31 -2.08 -11.18
CA LYS A 46 10.67 -2.60 -9.86
C LYS A 46 9.62 -2.32 -8.79
N LEU A 47 8.67 -1.43 -9.06
CA LEU A 47 7.72 -0.94 -8.08
C LEU A 47 6.73 -2.05 -7.71
N LYS A 48 6.66 -2.37 -6.41
CA LYS A 48 5.76 -3.41 -5.87
C LYS A 48 4.52 -2.85 -5.21
N TYR A 49 4.66 -1.67 -4.60
CA TYR A 49 3.63 -0.96 -3.84
C TYR A 49 3.75 0.55 -4.12
N ILE A 50 2.63 1.26 -4.17
CA ILE A 50 2.63 2.71 -4.33
C ILE A 50 2.94 3.38 -2.99
N PHE A 51 2.22 3.02 -1.93
CA PHE A 51 2.39 3.50 -0.56
C PHE A 51 3.00 2.41 0.33
N SER A 52 3.63 2.80 1.44
CA SER A 52 4.27 1.86 2.39
C SER A 52 3.32 1.44 3.50
N ALA A 53 3.58 0.28 4.12
CA ALA A 53 2.81 -0.20 5.28
C ALA A 53 2.85 0.77 6.47
N SER A 54 3.94 1.53 6.62
CA SER A 54 4.07 2.56 7.66
C SER A 54 3.06 3.72 7.50
N MET A 55 2.53 3.97 6.30
CA MET A 55 1.45 4.94 6.08
C MET A 55 0.10 4.43 6.60
N ILE A 56 -0.06 3.11 6.70
CA ILE A 56 -1.25 2.43 7.21
C ILE A 56 -1.30 2.55 8.73
N GLY A 57 -0.18 2.50 9.45
CA GLY A 57 -0.19 2.75 10.91
C GLY A 57 -0.82 4.11 11.28
N ASN A 58 -0.92 5.01 10.32
CA ASN A 58 -1.65 6.27 10.41
C ASN A 58 -2.84 6.31 9.44
N LEU A 59 -3.65 5.25 9.40
CA LEU A 59 -4.85 5.09 8.55
C LEU A 59 -5.71 6.36 8.46
N LYS A 60 -5.81 7.13 9.56
CA LYS A 60 -6.48 8.42 9.56
C LYS A 60 -5.94 9.35 8.47
N GLN A 61 -4.63 9.46 8.27
CA GLN A 61 -4.05 10.32 7.22
C GLN A 61 -4.35 9.84 5.80
N LEU A 62 -4.45 8.53 5.57
CA LEU A 62 -4.89 8.01 4.26
C LEU A 62 -6.39 8.26 4.01
N GLN A 63 -7.23 8.27 5.05
CA GLN A 63 -8.63 8.70 4.92
C GLN A 63 -8.77 10.17 4.51
N HIS A 64 -7.76 11.00 4.78
CA HIS A 64 -7.72 12.40 4.33
C HIS A 64 -7.02 12.58 2.98
N LEU A 65 -6.64 11.49 2.30
CA LEU A 65 -6.09 11.58 0.95
C LEU A 65 -7.23 11.68 -0.06
N GLU A 66 -7.47 12.89 -0.57
CA GLU A 66 -8.51 13.17 -1.57
C GLU A 66 -8.01 12.92 -2.99
N LEU A 67 -7.51 11.72 -3.25
CA LEU A 67 -7.01 11.35 -4.57
C LEU A 67 -8.18 11.21 -5.55
N THR A 68 -8.36 12.17 -6.46
CA THR A 68 -9.39 12.15 -7.50
C THR A 68 -8.96 11.43 -8.77
N THR A 69 -7.65 11.40 -9.05
CA THR A 69 -7.10 10.75 -10.25
C THR A 69 -5.94 9.82 -9.92
N LEU A 70 -6.08 8.56 -10.33
CA LEU A 70 -5.03 7.55 -10.29
C LEU A 70 -4.81 6.94 -11.67
N ARG A 71 -3.61 7.11 -12.22
CA ARG A 71 -3.21 6.49 -13.49
C ARG A 71 -1.97 5.62 -13.33
N LEU A 72 -2.09 4.36 -13.71
CA LEU A 72 -1.04 3.35 -13.59
C LEU A 72 -0.80 2.73 -14.97
N GLN A 73 0.44 2.78 -15.46
CA GLN A 73 0.77 2.23 -16.78
C GLN A 73 2.10 1.49 -16.78
N GLY A 74 2.12 0.27 -17.31
CA GLY A 74 3.37 -0.49 -17.49
C GLY A 74 4.07 -0.78 -16.16
N LEU A 75 3.35 -1.36 -15.20
CA LEU A 75 3.86 -1.66 -13.86
C LEU A 75 3.84 -3.18 -13.61
N PRO A 76 4.78 -3.95 -14.20
CA PRO A 76 4.72 -5.41 -14.25
C PRO A 76 4.93 -6.10 -12.90
N LYS A 77 5.41 -5.39 -11.87
CA LYS A 77 5.62 -5.91 -10.51
C LYS A 77 4.67 -5.33 -9.47
N LEU A 78 3.83 -4.36 -9.83
CA LEU A 78 2.91 -3.73 -8.90
C LEU A 78 1.83 -4.74 -8.49
N ARG A 79 1.71 -5.00 -7.19
CA ARG A 79 0.76 -6.01 -6.65
C ARG A 79 -0.48 -5.39 -6.06
N CYS A 80 -0.30 -4.32 -5.29
CA CYS A 80 -1.36 -3.56 -4.66
C CYS A 80 -0.87 -2.13 -4.40
N LEU A 81 -1.80 -1.21 -4.11
CA LEU A 81 -1.46 0.18 -3.83
C LEU A 81 -0.66 0.30 -2.53
N TYR A 82 -0.87 -0.58 -1.55
CA TYR A 82 -0.08 -0.65 -0.32
C TYR A 82 -0.11 -2.05 0.30
N PRO A 83 0.88 -2.42 1.12
CA PRO A 83 0.96 -3.76 1.70
C PRO A 83 -0.13 -3.97 2.76
N GLY A 84 -0.96 -5.02 2.62
CA GLY A 84 -1.80 -5.51 3.71
C GLY A 84 -3.24 -4.98 3.82
N MET A 85 -3.83 -4.32 2.81
CA MET A 85 -5.30 -4.30 2.69
C MET A 85 -5.79 -5.06 1.47
N HIS A 86 -6.92 -5.71 1.70
CA HIS A 86 -7.74 -6.37 0.70
C HIS A 86 -8.97 -5.52 0.31
N THR A 87 -9.23 -4.39 0.99
CA THR A 87 -10.44 -3.55 0.79
C THR A 87 -10.12 -2.06 0.96
N SER A 88 -9.47 -1.44 -0.02
CA SER A 88 -9.24 0.01 -0.01
C SER A 88 -10.51 0.76 -0.41
N GLU A 89 -11.03 1.63 0.46
CA GLU A 89 -12.03 2.63 0.10
C GLU A 89 -11.30 3.92 -0.33
N TRP A 90 -11.53 4.38 -1.55
CA TRP A 90 -10.99 5.63 -2.09
C TRP A 90 -12.16 6.59 -2.35
N PRO A 91 -12.70 7.23 -1.31
CA PRO A 91 -14.00 7.90 -1.39
C PRO A 91 -14.01 9.08 -2.38
N ALA A 92 -12.87 9.71 -2.62
CA ALA A 92 -12.73 10.84 -3.55
C ALA A 92 -12.30 10.42 -4.98
N LEU A 93 -12.06 9.13 -5.24
CA LEU A 93 -11.48 8.69 -6.52
C LEU A 93 -12.51 8.73 -7.64
N GLU A 94 -12.34 9.67 -8.56
CA GLU A 94 -13.20 9.86 -9.73
C GLU A 94 -12.65 9.12 -10.96
N ILE A 95 -11.33 9.12 -11.14
CA ILE A 95 -10.67 8.58 -12.32
C ILE A 95 -9.65 7.53 -11.90
N LEU A 96 -9.92 6.28 -12.28
CA LEU A 96 -8.97 5.17 -12.21
C LEU A 96 -8.64 4.65 -13.61
N SER A 97 -7.38 4.73 -14.02
CA SER A 97 -6.88 4.17 -15.27
C SER A 97 -5.72 3.24 -15.00
N VAL A 98 -5.82 2.01 -15.48
CA VAL A 98 -4.83 0.95 -15.26
C VAL A 98 -4.55 0.24 -16.57
N HIS A 99 -3.31 0.30 -17.03
CA HIS A 99 -2.88 -0.30 -18.29
C HIS A 99 -1.58 -1.08 -18.11
N ARG A 100 -1.52 -2.34 -18.54
CA ARG A 100 -0.30 -3.16 -18.47
C ARG A 100 0.27 -3.25 -17.03
N CYS A 101 -0.59 -3.60 -16.07
CA CYS A 101 -0.26 -3.79 -14.64
C CYS A 101 -0.64 -5.21 -14.21
N ASP A 102 -0.01 -6.22 -14.81
CA ASP A 102 -0.52 -7.59 -14.86
C ASP A 102 -0.64 -8.30 -13.49
N LYS A 103 0.04 -7.79 -12.46
CA LYS A 103 0.02 -8.34 -11.10
C LYS A 103 -0.85 -7.57 -10.13
N LEU A 104 -1.45 -6.46 -10.57
CA LEU A 104 -2.17 -5.55 -9.71
C LEU A 104 -3.55 -6.12 -9.37
N LYS A 105 -3.80 -6.35 -8.08
CA LYS A 105 -5.10 -6.75 -7.53
C LYS A 105 -5.70 -5.55 -6.81
N ILE A 106 -6.70 -4.91 -7.42
CA ILE A 106 -7.35 -3.67 -6.91
C ILE A 106 -8.70 -3.99 -6.27
N PHE A 107 -9.46 -4.90 -6.89
CA PHE A 107 -10.78 -5.32 -6.46
C PHE A 107 -10.80 -6.84 -6.43
N THR A 108 -10.40 -7.42 -5.31
CA THR A 108 -10.66 -8.84 -5.07
C THR A 108 -11.30 -8.94 -3.71
N GLU A 109 -12.63 -9.14 -3.74
CA GLU A 109 -13.41 -9.63 -2.63
C GLU A 109 -12.72 -10.90 -2.11
N ASP A 110 -12.41 -10.88 -0.82
CA ASP A 110 -11.60 -11.90 -0.17
C ASP A 110 -12.32 -13.26 -0.23
N LEU A 111 -11.93 -14.11 -1.17
CA LEU A 111 -12.19 -15.54 -1.09
C LEU A 111 -10.93 -16.29 -1.50
N SER A 112 -10.21 -16.76 -0.48
CA SER A 112 -9.09 -17.71 -0.49
C SER A 112 -7.68 -17.12 -0.67
N GLN A 113 -6.92 -17.03 0.42
CA GLN A 113 -6.03 -18.12 0.86
C GLN A 113 -5.34 -17.75 2.18
N ASN A 114 -5.80 -18.37 3.25
CA ASN A 114 -4.99 -18.62 4.43
C ASN A 114 -3.82 -19.54 4.05
N ASN A 115 -2.71 -19.31 4.76
CA ASN A 115 -1.48 -20.10 4.83
C ASN A 115 -0.37 -19.71 3.85
N GLU A 116 0.59 -18.95 4.37
CA GLU A 116 1.95 -19.48 4.48
C GLU A 116 2.64 -18.86 5.70
N ASN A 117 3.17 -19.75 6.53
CA ASN A 117 3.64 -19.50 7.88
C ASN A 117 5.00 -18.78 7.86
N ASP A 118 5.03 -17.49 8.15
CA ASP A 118 6.25 -16.87 8.67
C ASP A 118 6.37 -17.27 10.13
N GLN A 119 7.23 -18.27 10.38
CA GLN A 119 7.53 -18.77 11.72
C GLN A 119 8.04 -17.66 12.64
N LEU A 120 7.17 -17.22 13.56
CA LEU A 120 7.57 -16.61 14.82
C LEU A 120 7.97 -17.75 15.77
N GLY A 121 9.27 -17.86 16.04
CA GLY A 121 9.77 -18.75 17.06
C GLY A 121 9.24 -18.36 18.44
N ILE A 122 8.66 -19.34 19.15
CA ILE A 122 8.90 -19.71 20.56
C ILE A 122 8.25 -21.10 20.75
N PRO A 123 8.96 -22.14 21.23
CA PRO A 123 8.33 -23.39 21.62
C PRO A 123 7.81 -23.25 23.06
N ALA A 124 6.52 -23.09 23.25
CA ALA A 124 5.89 -23.25 24.57
C ALA A 124 5.46 -24.71 24.73
N GLN A 125 6.17 -25.45 25.57
CA GLN A 125 5.74 -26.78 26.02
C GLN A 125 4.49 -26.63 26.90
N GLN A 126 3.42 -27.35 26.59
CA GLN A 126 2.30 -27.58 27.52
C GLN A 126 2.42 -28.98 28.14
N PRO A 127 2.21 -29.14 29.46
CA PRO A 127 2.04 -30.46 30.05
C PRO A 127 0.62 -30.98 29.76
N PRO A 128 0.43 -32.29 29.52
CA PRO A 128 -0.91 -32.86 29.34
C PRO A 128 -1.67 -32.93 30.68
N LEU A 129 -2.92 -32.48 30.68
CA LEU A 129 -3.90 -32.71 31.75
C LEU A 129 -4.47 -34.13 31.64
N PRO A 130 -4.57 -34.92 32.73
CA PRO A 130 -5.29 -36.19 32.69
C PRO A 130 -6.81 -35.96 32.71
N LEU A 131 -7.51 -36.51 31.72
CA LEU A 131 -8.93 -36.85 31.83
C LEU A 131 -9.05 -38.04 32.78
N GLU A 132 -9.83 -37.93 33.84
CA GLU A 132 -10.53 -39.10 34.39
C GLU A 132 -11.98 -38.74 34.77
N LYS A 133 -12.82 -39.78 34.65
CA LYS A 133 -14.28 -39.83 34.69
C LYS A 133 -14.91 -39.48 36.03
#